data_AF-A0AAU9ZRK0-F1
#
_entry.id   AF-A0AAU9ZRK0-F1
#
_cell.length_a   1.000
_cell.length_b   1.000
_cell.length_c   1.000
_cell.angle_alpha   90.00
_cell.angle_beta   90.00
_cell.angle_gamma   90.00
#
_symmetry.space_group_name_H-M   'P 1'
#
loop_
_entity.id
_entity.type
_entity.pdbx_description
1 polymer ?
#
loop_
_entity_poly.entity_id
_entity_poly.type
_entity_poly.pdbx_seq_one_letter_code
_entity_poly.pdbx_strand_id
1 'polypeptide(L)'
;MIEVVCNDRLGKKVRVKCNTDDTIGDLKKLIAAQTGTRWNKIVLKKWYTIFKDHVSLGDCILFLTFVKGFIYLNEIHDGMNLELYYQ
;
A
#
# COMPACT_ATOMS: atom_id res chain seq x y z
N MET A 1 14.84 -1.36 0.71
CA MET A 1 14.02 -2.59 0.61
C MET A 1 13.27 -2.76 1.91
N ILE A 2 11.95 -2.80 1.81
CA ILE A 2 11.00 -2.83 2.93
C ILE A 2 10.06 -4.03 2.75
N GLU A 3 9.56 -4.58 3.84
CA GLU A 3 8.51 -5.59 3.84
C GLU A 3 7.17 -4.97 4.23
N VAL A 4 6.16 -5.10 3.37
CA VAL A 4 4.79 -4.65 3.67
C VAL A 4 3.88 -5.86 3.85
N VAL A 5 2.97 -5.76 4.80
CA VAL A 5 1.99 -6.80 5.12
C VAL A 5 0.62 -6.37 4.63
N CYS A 6 0.07 -7.06 3.64
CA CYS A 6 -1.27 -6.83 3.12
C CYS A 6 -2.24 -7.81 3.78
N ASN A 7 -3.25 -7.28 4.46
CA ASN A 7 -4.28 -8.06 5.14
C ASN A 7 -5.58 -7.99 4.37
N ASP A 8 -6.08 -9.15 3.97
CA ASP A 8 -7.40 -9.32 3.37
C ASP A 8 -8.50 -9.30 4.45
N ARG A 9 -9.72 -8.91 4.08
CA ARG A 9 -10.91 -9.02 4.95
C ARG A 9 -11.19 -10.46 5.37
N LEU A 10 -10.80 -11.42 4.55
CA LEU A 10 -10.93 -12.86 4.84
C LEU A 10 -9.84 -13.38 5.79
N GLY A 11 -8.95 -12.52 6.29
CA GLY A 11 -7.88 -12.89 7.22
C GLY A 11 -6.61 -13.42 6.56
N LYS A 12 -6.53 -13.45 5.23
CA LYS A 12 -5.31 -13.80 4.50
C LYS A 12 -4.27 -12.68 4.66
N LYS A 13 -3.08 -13.02 5.13
CA LYS A 13 -1.95 -12.09 5.27
C LYS A 13 -0.90 -12.41 4.21
N VAL A 14 -0.58 -11.43 3.38
CA VAL A 14 0.41 -11.53 2.31
C VAL A 14 1.54 -10.59 2.63
N ARG A 15 2.76 -11.10 2.72
CA ARG A 15 3.95 -10.27 2.95
C ARG A 15 4.69 -10.08 1.64
N VAL A 16 4.93 -8.83 1.28
CA VAL A 16 5.56 -8.47 0.01
C VAL A 16 6.77 -7.61 0.30
N LYS A 17 7.91 -8.00 -0.27
CA LYS A 17 9.12 -7.17 -0.26
C LYS A 17 9.06 -6.23 -1.45
N CYS A 18 9.16 -4.93 -1.18
CA CYS A 18 9.20 -3.89 -2.19
C CYS A 18 10.30 -2.87 -1.89
N ASN A 19 10.58 -2.01 -2.86
CA ASN A 19 11.46 -0.87 -2.67
C ASN A 19 10.64 0.41 -2.46
N THR A 20 11.25 1.43 -1.84
CA THR A 20 10.61 2.74 -1.61
C THR A 20 10.33 3.50 -2.90
N ASP A 21 11.10 3.21 -3.94
CA ASP A 21 10.98 3.83 -5.27
C ASP A 21 9.87 3.17 -6.13
N ASP A 22 9.37 2.00 -5.71
CA ASP A 22 8.33 1.28 -6.45
C ASP A 22 6.99 2.01 -6.36
N THR A 23 6.17 1.88 -7.40
CA THR A 23 4.82 2.42 -7.40
C THR A 23 3.84 1.50 -6.68
N ILE A 24 2.74 2.07 -6.20
CA ILE A 24 1.60 1.30 -5.67
C ILE A 24 1.07 0.32 -6.73
N GLY A 25 1.10 0.71 -8.02
CA GLY A 25 0.72 -0.18 -9.12
C GLY A 25 1.60 -1.43 -9.18
N ASP A 26 2.92 -1.29 -9.00
CA ASP A 26 3.84 -2.43 -8.99
C ASP A 26 3.67 -3.29 -7.75
N LEU A 27 3.41 -2.67 -6.58
CA LEU A 27 3.05 -3.41 -5.37
C LEU A 27 1.78 -4.26 -5.59
N LYS A 28 0.75 -3.71 -6.23
CA LYS A 28 -0.48 -4.46 -6.57
C LYS A 28 -0.19 -5.63 -7.51
N LYS A 29 0.72 -5.48 -8.48
CA LYS A 29 1.13 -6.58 -9.36
C LYS A 29 1.84 -7.69 -8.60
N LEU A 30 2.72 -7.35 -7.65
CA LEU A 30 3.38 -8.34 -6.79
C LEU A 30 2.38 -9.10 -5.91
N ILE A 31 1.43 -8.40 -5.31
CA ILE A 31 0.36 -9.01 -4.51
C ILE A 31 -0.53 -9.89 -5.39
N ALA A 32 -0.88 -9.43 -6.59
CA ALA A 32 -1.64 -10.17 -7.58
C ALA A 32 -0.96 -11.49 -7.96
N ALA A 33 0.37 -11.46 -8.19
CA ALA A 33 1.16 -12.64 -8.50
C ALA A 33 1.15 -13.67 -7.36
N GLN A 34 1.20 -13.23 -6.09
CA GLN A 34 1.16 -14.13 -4.93
C GLN A 34 -0.26 -14.62 -4.59
N THR A 35 -1.27 -13.79 -4.81
CA THR A 35 -2.66 -14.08 -4.41
C THR A 35 -3.45 -14.78 -5.52
N GLY A 36 -2.98 -14.71 -6.78
CA GLY A 36 -3.66 -15.26 -7.94
C GLY A 36 -4.83 -14.40 -8.44
N THR A 37 -4.85 -13.12 -8.09
CA THR A 37 -5.92 -12.17 -8.46
C THR A 37 -5.42 -11.16 -9.48
N ARG A 38 -6.33 -10.47 -10.17
CA ARG A 38 -5.94 -9.39 -11.11
C ARG A 38 -5.62 -8.13 -10.34
N TRP A 39 -4.49 -7.49 -10.63
CA TRP A 39 -4.06 -6.24 -9.98
C TRP A 39 -5.10 -5.11 -10.08
N ASN A 40 -5.86 -5.03 -11.19
CA ASN A 40 -6.94 -4.06 -11.39
C ASN A 40 -8.07 -4.14 -10.35
N LYS A 41 -8.27 -5.33 -9.75
CA LYS A 41 -9.30 -5.54 -8.72
C LYS A 41 -8.80 -5.24 -7.31
N ILE A 42 -7.49 -5.08 -7.14
CA ILE A 42 -6.88 -4.88 -5.83
C ILE A 42 -6.93 -3.40 -5.50
N VAL A 43 -7.60 -3.07 -4.41
CA VAL A 43 -7.63 -1.73 -3.82
C VAL A 43 -6.90 -1.79 -2.49
N LEU A 44 -5.78 -1.07 -2.40
CA LEU A 44 -5.03 -0.92 -1.17
C LEU A 44 -5.53 0.30 -0.42
N LYS A 45 -5.82 0.13 0.87
CA LYS A 45 -6.20 1.20 1.77
C LYS A 45 -5.41 1.12 3.06
N LYS A 46 -5.31 2.26 3.72
CA LYS A 46 -4.91 2.34 5.13
C LYS A 46 -5.77 3.41 5.79
N TRP A 47 -6.58 3.00 6.77
CA TRP A 47 -7.60 3.86 7.38
C TRP A 47 -8.52 4.48 6.32
N TYR A 48 -8.55 5.82 6.23
CA TYR A 48 -9.38 6.57 5.29
C TYR A 48 -8.69 6.85 3.95
N THR A 49 -7.42 6.46 3.79
CA THR A 49 -6.62 6.75 2.59
C THR A 49 -6.68 5.60 1.60
N ILE A 50 -7.00 5.93 0.34
CA ILE A 50 -6.98 4.99 -0.78
C ILE A 50 -5.76 5.30 -1.65
N PHE A 51 -4.91 4.29 -1.86
CA PHE A 51 -3.69 4.45 -2.64
C PHE A 51 -3.96 4.35 -4.14
N LYS A 52 -3.48 5.35 -4.89
CA LYS A 52 -3.57 5.41 -6.37
C LYS A 52 -2.33 4.77 -7.00
N ASP A 53 -2.49 4.21 -8.19
CA ASP A 53 -1.48 3.34 -8.81
C ASP A 53 -0.19 4.07 -9.22
N HIS A 54 -0.28 5.36 -9.56
CA HIS A 54 0.86 6.18 -10.02
C HIS A 54 1.67 6.81 -8.88
N VAL A 55 1.23 6.65 -7.63
CA VAL A 55 1.94 7.21 -6.49
C VAL A 55 3.05 6.24 -6.10
N SER A 56 4.26 6.75 -5.89
CA SER A 56 5.36 5.95 -5.36
C SER A 56 5.15 5.67 -3.87
N LEU A 57 5.68 4.56 -3.38
CA LEU A 57 5.63 4.21 -1.95
C LEU A 57 6.31 5.29 -1.09
N GLY A 58 7.36 5.94 -1.63
CA GLY A 58 7.97 7.14 -1.07
C GLY A 58 7.06 8.38 -1.15
N ASP A 59 6.33 8.62 -2.24
CA ASP A 59 5.48 9.82 -2.39
C ASP A 59 4.16 9.74 -1.62
N CYS A 60 3.77 8.55 -1.12
CA CYS A 60 2.70 8.43 -0.12
C CYS A 60 2.95 9.27 1.15
N ILE A 61 4.20 9.76 1.34
CA ILE A 61 4.63 10.69 2.39
C ILE A 61 4.01 12.09 2.25
N LEU A 62 3.71 12.56 1.03
CA LEU A 62 3.37 13.98 0.80
C LEU A 62 1.86 14.27 0.74
N PHE A 63 1.01 13.24 0.66
CA PHE A 63 -0.44 13.39 0.47
C PHE A 63 -1.26 13.37 1.77
N LEU A 64 -0.64 13.73 2.90
CA LEU A 64 -1.38 14.19 4.07
C LEU A 64 -1.52 15.71 3.95
N THR A 65 -2.70 16.08 3.43
CA THR A 65 -3.26 17.42 3.28
C THR A 65 -2.61 18.49 4.16
N PHE A 66 -2.34 19.65 3.55
CA PHE A 66 -2.08 20.94 4.19
C PHE A 66 -3.29 21.40 5.03
N VAL A 67 -3.64 20.65 6.08
CA VAL A 67 -4.71 20.96 7.02
C VAL A 67 -4.12 20.86 8.42
N LYS A 68 -3.87 22.03 9.00
CA LYS A 68 -3.52 22.25 10.42
C LYS A 68 -2.15 21.76 10.91
N GLY A 69 -1.06 22.08 10.20
CA GLY A 69 0.26 22.18 10.84
C GLY A 69 0.79 20.93 11.57
N PHE A 70 0.27 19.74 11.25
CA PHE A 70 0.76 18.46 11.76
C PHE A 70 1.30 17.65 10.59
N ILE A 71 2.62 17.61 10.49
CA ILE A 71 3.35 16.74 9.59
C ILE A 71 3.14 15.32 10.11
N TYR A 72 2.21 14.57 9.50
CA TYR A 72 2.14 13.14 9.73
C TYR A 72 3.19 12.48 8.84
N LEU A 73 4.35 12.23 9.43
CA LEU A 73 5.38 11.38 8.87
C LEU A 73 4.85 9.94 8.93
N ASN A 74 4.21 9.46 7.87
CA ASN A 74 3.95 8.03 7.70
C ASN A 74 4.93 7.52 6.65
N GLU A 75 6.16 7.24 7.07
CA GLU A 75 7.00 6.36 6.29
C GLU A 75 6.28 5.00 6.20
N ILE A 76 6.23 4.41 5.01
CA ILE A 76 5.95 2.98 4.92
C ILE A 76 7.14 2.28 5.56
N HIS A 77 7.03 2.01 6.85
CA HIS A 77 8.03 1.30 7.61
C HIS A 77 8.01 -0.20 7.28
N ASP A 78 9.15 -0.84 7.50
CA ASP A 78 9.24 -2.29 7.49
C ASP A 78 8.21 -2.89 8.47
N GLY A 79 7.35 -3.77 7.97
CA GLY A 79 6.23 -4.35 8.72
C GLY A 79 4.92 -3.56 8.68
N MET A 80 4.79 -2.53 7.84
CA MET A 80 3.54 -1.78 7.70
C MET A 80 2.37 -2.66 7.26
N ASN A 81 1.24 -2.55 7.96
CA ASN A 81 0.00 -3.23 7.60
C ASN A 81 -0.85 -2.36 6.67
N LEU A 82 -1.18 -2.92 5.52
CA LEU A 82 -2.12 -2.40 4.53
C LEU A 82 -3.37 -3.27 4.51
N GLU A 83 -4.51 -2.65 4.26
CA GLU A 83 -5.77 -3.35 4.07
C GLU A 83 -6.00 -3.59 2.58
N LEU A 84 -6.26 -4.85 2.25
CA LEU A 84 -6.51 -5.30 0.89
C LEU A 84 -8.02 -5.49 0.71
N TYR A 85 -8.54 -4.79 -0.30
CA TYR A 85 -9.93 -4.89 -0.73
C TYR A 85 -9.96 -5.40 -2.18
N TYR A 86 -10.98 -6.20 -2.49
CA TYR A 86 -11.30 -6.57 -3.86
C TYR A 86 -12.48 -5.74 -4.35
N GLN A 87 -12.33 -5.16 -5.52
CA GLN A 87 -13.40 -4.49 -6.27
C GLN A 87 -13.64 -5.19 -7.61
#